data_AF-A0A6L3XAA4-F1
#
_entry.id   AF-A0A6L3XAA4-F1
#
_cell.length_a   1.000
_cell.length_b   1.000
_cell.length_c   1.000
_cell.angle_alpha   90.00
_cell.angle_beta   90.00
_cell.angle_gamma   90.00
#
_symmetry.space_group_name_H-M   'P 1'
#
loop_
_entity.id
_entity.type
_entity.pdbx_description
1 polymer ?
#
loop_
_entity_poly.entity_id
_entity_poly.type
_entity_poly.pdbx_seq_one_letter_code
_entity_poly.pdbx_strand_id
1 'polypeptide(L)' 'ALPLVSSVGYETPGSFGSWCADLSLHCITAEFPPISSDEASEKYLRAMTDLLRWQPQR' A
#
# COMPACT_ATOMS: atom_id res chain seq x y z
N ALA A 1 -8.75 10.22 1.21
CA ALA A 1 -8.05 9.14 1.92
C ALA A 1 -8.32 7.84 1.17
N LEU A 2 -7.36 6.90 1.16
CA LEU A 2 -7.56 5.57 0.57
C LEU A 2 -8.37 4.70 1.55
N PRO A 3 -9.42 3.99 1.12
CA PRO A 3 -10.16 3.09 1.99
C PRO A 3 -9.30 1.90 2.40
N LEU A 4 -9.35 1.52 3.69
CA LEU A 4 -8.71 0.30 4.17
C LEU A 4 -9.63 -0.89 3.88
N VAL A 5 -9.14 -1.84 3.11
CA VAL A 5 -9.84 -3.09 2.77
C VAL A 5 -8.91 -4.28 2.99
N SER A 6 -9.48 -5.45 3.26
CA SER A 6 -8.70 -6.68 3.51
C SER A 6 -8.28 -7.41 2.22
N SER A 7 -8.96 -7.20 1.10
CA SER A 7 -8.60 -7.78 -0.20
C SER A 7 -9.15 -6.96 -1.36
N VAL A 8 -8.65 -7.24 -2.56
CA VAL A 8 -9.14 -6.65 -3.83
C VAL A 8 -10.44 -7.29 -4.35
N GLY A 9 -11.01 -8.26 -3.62
CA GLY A 9 -12.30 -8.88 -3.95
C GLY A 9 -12.25 -10.02 -4.96
N TYR A 10 -11.06 -10.46 -5.38
CA TYR A 10 -10.85 -11.63 -6.22
C TYR A 10 -9.50 -12.29 -5.90
N GLU A 11 -9.34 -13.56 -6.28
CA GLU A 11 -8.09 -14.30 -6.06
C GLU A 11 -6.98 -13.79 -6.98
N THR A 12 -5.76 -13.71 -6.44
CA THR A 12 -4.55 -13.36 -7.19
C THR A 12 -3.48 -14.44 -7.02
N PRO A 13 -3.61 -15.59 -7.71
CA PRO A 13 -2.67 -16.70 -7.57
C PRO A 13 -1.24 -16.28 -7.94
N GLY A 14 -0.28 -16.61 -7.07
CA GLY A 14 1.13 -16.26 -7.26
C GLY A 14 1.47 -14.78 -7.12
N SER A 15 0.55 -13.95 -6.60
CA SER A 15 0.84 -12.55 -6.32
C SER A 15 1.90 -12.39 -5.23
N PHE A 16 2.54 -11.23 -5.19
CA PHE A 16 3.50 -10.88 -4.15
C PHE A 16 2.89 -10.99 -2.73
N GLY A 17 1.62 -10.60 -2.58
CA GLY A 17 0.89 -10.73 -1.31
C GLY A 17 0.72 -12.20 -0.89
N SER A 18 0.36 -13.07 -1.83
CA SER A 18 0.24 -14.53 -1.56
C SER A 18 1.59 -15.13 -1.14
N TRP A 19 2.68 -14.78 -1.84
CA TRP A 19 4.03 -15.24 -1.49
C TRP A 19 4.50 -14.73 -0.12
N CYS A 20 4.21 -13.46 0.22
CA CYS A 20 4.49 -12.93 1.55
C CYS A 20 3.73 -13.67 2.66
N ALA A 21 2.47 -14.04 2.40
CA ALA A 21 1.66 -14.81 3.35
C ALA A 21 2.25 -16.19 3.64
N ASP A 22 2.75 -16.89 2.60
CA ASP A 22 3.44 -18.19 2.76
C ASP A 22 4.67 -18.10 3.68
N LEU A 23 5.32 -16.93 3.72
CA LEU A 23 6.50 -16.66 4.54
C LEU A 23 6.19 -15.97 5.88
N SER A 24 4.91 -15.77 6.21
CA SER A 24 4.49 -14.98 7.40
C SER A 24 5.06 -13.55 7.42
N LEU A 25 5.29 -12.97 6.24
CA LEU A 25 5.72 -11.57 6.10
C LEU A 25 4.48 -10.67 5.95
N HIS A 26 4.37 -9.65 6.79
CA HIS A 26 3.26 -8.70 6.69
C HIS A 26 3.42 -7.81 5.45
N CYS A 27 2.51 -7.95 4.49
CA CYS A 27 2.51 -7.20 3.24
C CYS A 27 1.24 -6.35 3.14
N ILE A 28 1.40 -5.06 2.85
CA ILE A 28 0.30 -4.12 2.62
C ILE A 28 0.44 -3.58 1.20
N THR A 29 -0.62 -3.67 0.40
CA THR A 29 -0.69 -3.01 -0.90
C THR A 29 -1.43 -1.68 -0.77
N ALA A 30 -0.79 -0.58 -1.15
CA ALA A 30 -1.41 0.74 -1.22
C ALA A 30 -1.68 1.11 -2.68
N GLU A 31 -2.92 0.91 -3.13
CA GLU A 31 -3.35 1.24 -4.49
C GLU A 31 -3.72 2.72 -4.61
N PHE A 32 -3.04 3.46 -5.47
CA PHE A 32 -3.41 4.85 -5.77
C PHE A 32 -4.61 4.90 -6.72
N PRO A 33 -5.46 5.93 -6.64
CA PRO A 33 -6.46 6.15 -7.68
C PRO A 33 -5.79 6.46 -9.02
N PRO A 34 -6.50 6.40 -10.15
CA PRO A 34 -6.02 6.97 -11.40
C PRO A 34 -5.67 8.46 -11.20
N ILE A 35 -4.38 8.76 -11.18
CA ILE A 35 -3.84 10.09 -10.89
C ILE A 35 -2.56 10.29 -11.70
N SER A 36 -2.30 11.53 -12.14
CA SER A 36 -1.04 11.85 -12.81
C SER A 36 0.10 11.90 -11.80
N SER A 37 1.34 11.73 -12.28
CA SER A 37 2.52 11.89 -11.43
C SER A 37 2.66 13.30 -10.86
N ASP A 38 2.22 14.31 -11.62
CA ASP A 38 2.22 15.72 -11.21
C ASP A 38 1.30 15.93 -10.00
N GLU A 39 0.02 15.57 -10.10
CA GLU A 39 -0.94 15.72 -9.00
C GLU A 39 -0.55 14.82 -7.80
N ALA A 40 -0.05 13.61 -8.04
CA ALA A 40 0.39 12.73 -6.95
C ALA A 40 1.57 13.31 -6.16
N SER A 41 2.49 14.01 -6.85
CA SER A 41 3.64 14.66 -6.22
C SER A 41 3.23 15.84 -5.34
N GLU A 42 2.10 16.49 -5.61
CA GLU A 42 1.57 17.52 -4.73
C GLU A 42 0.74 16.92 -3.58
N LYS A 43 -0.15 15.98 -3.92
CA LYS A 43 -1.18 15.46 -3.02
C LYS A 43 -0.68 14.44 -2.01
N TYR A 44 0.30 13.61 -2.39
CA TYR A 44 0.74 12.47 -1.57
C TYR A 44 2.19 12.56 -1.08
N LEU A 45 2.96 13.58 -1.50
CA LEU A 45 4.37 13.73 -1.09
C LEU A 45 4.55 13.74 0.42
N ARG A 46 3.68 14.45 1.15
CA ARG A 46 3.73 14.46 2.62
C ARG A 46 3.55 13.06 3.20
N ALA A 47 2.48 12.35 2.82
CA ALA A 47 2.20 11.01 3.32
C ALA A 47 3.32 10.01 2.97
N MET A 48 3.88 10.09 1.77
CA MET A 48 5.01 9.24 1.35
C MET A 48 6.28 9.55 2.15
N THR A 49 6.56 10.82 2.42
CA THR A 49 7.71 11.23 3.25
C THR A 49 7.55 10.78 4.69
N ASP A 50 6.34 10.87 5.24
CA ASP A 50 6.03 10.41 6.59
C ASP A 50 6.18 8.88 6.70
N LEU A 51 5.80 8.13 5.66
CA LEU A 51 5.98 6.66 5.60
C LEU A 51 7.46 6.25 5.70
N LEU A 52 8.37 6.99 5.06
CA LEU A 52 9.82 6.71 5.12
C LEU A 52 10.40 6.85 6.54
N ARG A 53 9.69 7.53 7.45
CA ARG A 53 10.11 7.78 8.83
C ARG A 53 9.18 7.13 9.84
N TRP A 54 8.18 6.38 9.37
CA TRP A 54 7.18 5.79 10.24
C TRP A 54 7.82 4.76 11.17
N GLN A 55 7.36 4.75 12.41
CA GLN A 55 7.71 3.75 13.40
C GLN A 55 6.44 3.20 14.02
N PRO A 56 6.37 1.87 14.26
CA PRO A 56 5.24 1.30 14.98
C PRO A 56 5.18 1.92 16.37
N GLN A 57 4.00 2.40 16.73
CA GLN A 57 3.72 2.80 18.11
C GLN A 57 3.72 1.54 18.96
N ARG A 58 4.57 1.52 19.99
CA ARG A 58 4.69 0.40 20.92
C ARG A 58 3.47 0.26 21.80
#